data_AF-A0A3D5DNR6-F1
#
_entry.id   AF-A0A3D5DNR6-F1
#
_cell.length_a   1.000
_cell.length_b   1.000
_cell.length_c   1.000
_cell.angle_alpha   90.00
_cell.angle_beta   90.00
_cell.angle_gamma   90.00
#
_symmetry.space_group_name_H-M   'P 1'
#
loop_
_entity.id
_entity.type
_entity.pdbx_description
1 polymer ?
#
loop_
_entity_poly.entity_id
_entity_poly.type
_entity_poly.pdbx_seq_one_letter_code
_entity_poly.pdbx_strand_id
1 'polypeptide(L)'
;MSYDARSITVLEGLEAVRKRPGMYIGSTGERGLHHLVYEVVDNAVDEALAGFCDHIDVTLLADGGVRVVDNGRGIPVDEHPVEKRPAVEVVLTTLHAGGKFDGKSYAVSGGLHGVGVSVVNALSERLEVEIRRDGCRWHQAYERGDPADRLSRGEATAETGTTVAFWPDNTIFETTEWSFETLSRRLQEMAFLNRGLAIVLADERPGHVNGEPRVVTYRYEGGIADFVRYLNATKEPVHGSVIEFGEDGDGISAEIAMQWNSSYAESVYTFANTINTAEGGTHEEGFRAALTTIVNRYAREQKLLREKDENLTGEDVREGLAAIVSVKLADPQFEGQTKTKLGNTEARSFVLRVCNDHLRDWFDRNPGEAKDIITKAAQAARARVAARQARDLTRRKGLLESSSLPGKLSDCQSGDPERCEIYVVEGDSAGGSAKGGRDPEFQAILPIRGKILNVEKARIDRVLKNNEVQAMITALGTGIHDDFDIAKLRYHKIILMADADVDGQHIRTLLLTLLFRFMKPLIDAGHVYLAQPPLYKLKWDGRGAEPEYAYSDRERDALIE
;
A
#
# COMPACT_ATOMS: atom_id res chain seq x y z
N MET A 1 37.98 25.83 -1.97
CA MET A 1 37.13 25.35 -0.86
C MET A 1 37.95 24.37 -0.06
N SER A 2 38.26 24.66 1.21
CA SER A 2 38.98 23.72 2.08
C SER A 2 37.97 22.77 2.72
N TYR A 3 38.12 21.47 2.48
CA TYR A 3 37.39 20.42 3.20
C TYR A 3 38.27 19.97 4.37
N ASP A 4 38.04 20.58 5.53
CA ASP A 4 38.75 20.30 6.78
C ASP A 4 37.76 19.84 7.87
N ALA A 5 38.27 19.54 9.07
CA ALA A 5 37.45 19.06 10.17
C ALA A 5 36.28 20.01 10.55
N ARG A 6 36.38 21.32 10.27
CA ARG A 6 35.30 22.29 10.54
C ARG A 6 34.18 22.20 9.51
N SER A 7 34.42 21.51 8.39
CA SER A 7 33.41 21.21 7.38
C SER A 7 32.49 20.04 7.78
N ILE A 8 32.83 19.33 8.87
CA ILE A 8 32.02 18.25 9.41
C ILE A 8 30.98 18.83 10.37
N THR A 9 29.70 18.74 10.02
CA THR A 9 28.58 19.12 10.87
C THR A 9 27.99 17.87 11.53
N VAL A 10 27.97 17.83 12.85
CA VAL A 10 27.23 16.83 13.63
C VAL A 10 25.85 17.39 13.92
N LEU A 11 24.80 16.64 13.59
CA LEU A 11 23.42 16.99 13.92
C LEU A 11 23.05 16.21 15.17
N GLU A 12 22.70 16.93 16.24
CA GLU A 12 22.35 16.31 17.52
C GLU A 12 20.83 16.20 17.68
N GLY A 13 20.38 15.15 18.35
CA GLY A 13 18.97 14.94 18.69
C GLY A 13 18.03 15.00 17.49
N LEU A 14 16.95 15.77 17.63
CA LEU A 14 15.88 15.88 16.63
C LEU A 14 16.23 16.78 15.44
N GLU A 15 17.34 17.53 15.48
CA GLU A 15 17.78 18.36 14.36
C GLU A 15 18.09 17.50 13.12
N ALA A 16 18.67 16.32 13.35
CA ALA A 16 18.95 15.34 12.30
C ALA A 16 17.67 14.90 11.56
N VAL A 17 16.58 14.72 12.31
CA VAL A 17 15.27 14.32 11.77
C VAL A 17 14.70 15.44 10.91
N ARG A 18 14.68 16.68 11.41
CA ARG A 18 14.15 17.84 10.68
C ARG A 18 14.92 18.13 9.39
N LYS A 19 16.23 17.91 9.38
CA LYS A 19 17.08 18.16 8.20
C LYS A 19 16.97 17.07 7.13
N ARG A 20 16.60 15.85 7.52
CA ARG A 20 16.49 14.66 6.65
C ARG A 20 15.23 13.84 6.96
N PRO A 21 14.02 14.43 6.86
CA PRO A 21 12.77 13.78 7.26
C PRO A 21 12.49 12.49 6.47
N GLY A 22 12.81 12.48 5.17
CA GLY A 22 12.59 11.32 4.31
C GLY A 22 13.30 10.03 4.75
N MET A 23 14.39 10.13 5.54
CA MET A 23 15.05 8.93 6.10
C MET A 23 14.23 8.25 7.21
N TYR A 24 13.37 9.01 7.89
CA TYR A 24 12.59 8.54 9.04
C TYR A 24 11.15 8.21 8.65
N ILE A 25 10.53 9.05 7.81
CA ILE A 25 9.11 8.92 7.41
C ILE A 25 8.91 8.62 5.92
N GLY A 26 10.00 8.32 5.20
CA GLY A 26 10.00 7.91 3.79
C GLY A 26 9.82 9.03 2.75
N SER A 27 9.07 10.10 3.04
CA SER A 27 8.85 11.24 2.12
C SER A 27 8.31 12.48 2.85
N THR A 28 8.36 13.65 2.23
CA THR A 28 7.75 14.91 2.73
C THR A 28 6.39 15.25 2.09
N GLY A 29 5.91 14.42 1.16
CA GLY A 29 4.58 14.52 0.58
C GLY A 29 3.50 13.81 1.42
N GLU A 30 2.33 13.59 0.82
CA GLU A 30 1.13 13.03 1.46
C GLU A 30 1.42 11.73 2.24
N ARG A 31 2.22 10.81 1.68
CA ARG A 31 2.56 9.54 2.33
C ARG A 31 3.26 9.74 3.68
N GLY A 32 4.23 10.65 3.74
CA GLY A 32 4.99 10.90 4.97
C GLY A 32 4.18 11.65 6.02
N LEU A 33 3.32 12.57 5.57
CA LEU A 33 2.38 13.28 6.43
C LEU A 33 1.48 12.29 7.19
N HIS A 34 0.83 11.38 6.47
CA HIS A 34 -0.05 10.37 7.07
C HIS A 34 0.70 9.37 7.96
N HIS A 35 1.98 9.12 7.67
CA HIS A 35 2.82 8.26 8.48
C HIS A 35 3.01 8.79 9.91
N LEU A 36 2.95 10.12 10.12
CA LEU A 36 2.97 10.70 11.46
C LEU A 36 1.79 10.20 12.32
N VAL A 37 0.60 10.16 11.74
CA VAL A 37 -0.60 9.66 12.41
C VAL A 37 -0.44 8.17 12.73
N TYR A 38 0.11 7.40 11.79
CA TYR A 38 0.32 5.96 11.97
C TYR A 38 1.24 5.67 13.14
N GLU A 39 2.34 6.40 13.31
CA GLU A 39 3.27 6.20 14.43
C GLU A 39 2.63 6.46 15.80
N VAL A 40 1.73 7.44 15.90
CA VAL A 40 1.00 7.71 17.15
C VAL A 40 -0.06 6.61 17.40
N VAL A 41 -0.82 6.24 16.38
CA VAL A 41 -1.85 5.20 16.50
C VAL A 41 -1.24 3.82 16.76
N ASP A 42 -0.11 3.47 16.14
CA ASP A 42 0.59 2.20 16.37
C ASP A 42 1.02 2.09 17.85
N ASN A 43 1.42 3.19 18.50
CA ASN A 43 1.71 3.18 19.93
C ASN A 43 0.47 2.90 20.79
N ALA A 44 -0.69 3.44 20.41
CA ALA A 44 -1.97 3.16 21.07
C ALA A 44 -2.45 1.72 20.83
N VAL A 45 -2.23 1.18 19.62
CA VAL A 45 -2.52 -0.22 19.29
C VAL A 45 -1.61 -1.17 20.07
N ASP A 46 -0.35 -0.80 20.33
CA ASP A 46 0.55 -1.60 21.17
C ASP A 46 0.03 -1.72 22.63
N GLU A 47 -0.65 -0.70 23.16
CA GLU A 47 -1.37 -0.81 24.44
C GLU A 47 -2.56 -1.78 24.36
N ALA A 48 -3.24 -1.85 23.21
CA ALA A 48 -4.34 -2.77 22.98
C ALA A 48 -3.85 -4.22 22.86
N LEU A 49 -2.74 -4.43 22.15
CA LEU A 49 -2.05 -5.73 22.07
C LEU A 49 -1.57 -6.22 23.45
N ALA A 50 -1.18 -5.30 24.33
CA ALA A 50 -0.85 -5.60 25.72
C ALA A 50 -2.07 -5.84 26.63
N GLY A 51 -3.29 -5.64 26.11
CA GLY A 51 -4.56 -5.89 26.82
C GLY A 51 -5.01 -4.76 27.74
N PHE A 52 -4.48 -3.54 27.57
CA PHE A 52 -4.80 -2.39 28.42
C PHE A 52 -5.65 -1.32 27.73
N CYS A 53 -5.76 -1.36 26.40
CA CYS A 53 -6.54 -0.41 25.60
C CYS A 53 -7.60 -1.17 24.80
N ASP A 54 -8.83 -0.66 24.77
CA ASP A 54 -9.92 -1.20 23.96
C ASP A 54 -10.61 -0.13 23.09
N HIS A 55 -10.20 1.14 23.21
CA HIS A 55 -10.79 2.26 22.48
C HIS A 55 -9.75 3.32 22.09
N ILE A 56 -9.73 3.70 20.81
CA ILE A 56 -8.87 4.74 20.26
C ILE A 56 -9.71 5.74 19.46
N ASP A 57 -9.60 7.03 19.76
CA ASP A 57 -10.22 8.11 18.98
C ASP A 57 -9.15 8.88 18.19
N VAL A 58 -9.33 9.00 16.88
CA VAL A 58 -8.53 9.83 15.99
C VAL A 58 -9.40 10.97 15.46
N THR A 59 -9.01 12.21 15.71
CA THR A 59 -9.74 13.41 15.28
C THR A 59 -8.87 14.27 14.37
N LEU A 60 -9.36 14.59 13.17
CA LEU A 60 -8.81 15.64 12.31
C LEU A 60 -9.40 16.98 12.75
N LEU A 61 -8.58 17.82 13.36
CA LEU A 61 -9.01 19.07 13.99
C LEU A 61 -9.29 20.15 12.94
N ALA A 62 -10.18 21.08 13.29
CA ALA A 62 -10.56 22.19 12.42
C ALA A 62 -9.42 23.14 12.05
N ASP A 63 -8.38 23.21 12.89
CA ASP A 63 -7.19 24.05 12.71
C ASP A 63 -6.02 23.33 11.99
N GLY A 64 -6.25 22.13 11.46
CA GLY A 64 -5.28 21.35 10.71
C GLY A 64 -4.43 20.37 11.54
N GLY A 65 -4.63 20.31 12.86
CA GLY A 65 -3.99 19.31 13.71
C GLY A 65 -4.65 17.93 13.66
N VAL A 66 -3.98 16.94 14.26
CA VAL A 66 -4.55 15.61 14.52
C VAL A 66 -4.44 15.32 16.01
N ARG A 67 -5.51 14.78 16.59
CA ARG A 67 -5.54 14.32 17.97
C ARG A 67 -5.82 12.82 18.01
N VAL A 68 -4.96 12.07 18.70
CA VAL A 68 -5.13 10.64 18.96
C VAL A 68 -5.30 10.46 20.47
N VAL A 69 -6.37 9.78 20.87
CA VAL A 69 -6.70 9.49 22.26
C VAL A 69 -6.79 7.98 22.44
N ASP A 70 -6.10 7.43 23.43
CA ASP A 70 -6.25 6.04 23.86
C ASP A 70 -6.68 5.97 25.34
N ASN A 71 -7.26 4.83 25.71
CA ASN A 71 -7.60 4.50 27.10
C ASN A 71 -6.65 3.46 27.72
N GLY A 72 -5.41 3.36 27.23
CA GLY A 72 -4.38 2.48 27.74
C GLY A 72 -3.83 2.89 29.12
N ARG A 73 -2.61 2.46 29.44
CA ARG A 73 -1.98 2.75 30.75
C ARG A 73 -1.51 4.19 30.91
N GLY A 74 -1.35 4.92 29.80
CA GLY A 74 -0.70 6.24 29.77
C GLY A 74 0.83 6.14 29.74
N ILE A 75 1.49 7.02 28.97
CA ILE A 75 2.96 7.13 28.94
C ILE A 75 3.50 7.40 30.36
N PRO A 76 4.62 6.78 30.79
CA PRO A 76 5.18 7.04 32.12
C PRO A 76 5.56 8.51 32.32
N VAL A 77 5.23 9.05 33.50
CA VAL A 77 5.41 10.47 33.88
C VAL A 77 6.47 10.67 34.94
N ASP A 78 6.93 9.57 35.56
CA ASP A 78 8.00 9.56 36.54
C ASP A 78 9.34 9.93 35.92
N GLU A 79 10.26 10.38 36.78
CA GLU A 79 11.60 10.78 36.36
C GLU A 79 12.40 9.56 35.89
N HIS A 80 12.92 9.62 34.66
CA HIS A 80 13.74 8.54 34.13
C HIS A 80 15.05 8.41 34.92
N PRO A 81 15.44 7.21 35.39
CA PRO A 81 16.53 7.04 36.36
C PRO A 81 17.91 7.51 35.85
N VAL A 82 18.13 7.51 34.53
CA VAL A 82 19.40 7.95 33.90
C VAL A 82 19.32 9.38 33.38
N GLU A 83 18.23 9.73 32.70
CA GLU A 83 18.07 11.01 31.99
C GLU A 83 17.66 12.16 32.94
N LYS A 84 17.21 11.82 34.16
CA LYS A 84 16.85 12.78 35.22
C LYS A 84 15.82 13.84 34.79
N ARG A 85 14.92 13.43 33.90
CA ARG A 85 13.77 14.20 33.40
C ARG A 85 12.58 13.27 33.19
N PRO A 86 11.33 13.78 33.13
CA PRO A 86 10.14 12.94 33.00
C PRO A 86 10.24 12.01 31.80
N ALA A 87 9.82 10.75 31.95
CA ALA A 87 9.96 9.75 30.89
C ALA A 87 9.19 10.13 29.61
N VAL A 88 8.02 10.79 29.72
CA VAL A 88 7.30 11.40 28.58
C VAL A 88 8.18 12.36 27.78
N GLU A 89 8.97 13.19 28.46
CA GLU A 89 9.88 14.11 27.79
C GLU A 89 11.02 13.37 27.09
N VAL A 90 11.56 12.33 27.73
CA VAL A 90 12.59 11.48 27.14
C VAL A 90 12.09 10.83 25.84
N VAL A 91 10.93 10.18 25.85
CA VAL A 91 10.41 9.49 24.66
C VAL A 91 10.01 10.44 23.52
N LEU A 92 9.67 11.70 23.83
CA LEU A 92 9.31 12.70 22.81
C LEU A 92 10.52 13.47 22.26
N THR A 93 11.67 13.46 22.94
CA THR A 93 12.83 14.28 22.56
C THR A 93 14.11 13.49 22.29
N THR A 94 14.16 12.21 22.67
CA THR A 94 15.33 11.33 22.46
C THR A 94 14.99 10.22 21.48
N LEU A 95 15.76 10.14 20.39
CA LEU A 95 15.69 9.00 19.47
C LEU A 95 16.15 7.72 20.18
N HIS A 96 15.51 6.61 19.84
CA HIS A 96 15.79 5.28 20.42
C HIS A 96 15.50 5.19 21.92
N ALA A 97 14.52 5.97 22.42
CA ALA A 97 14.04 5.88 23.78
C ALA A 97 12.63 5.27 23.82
N GLY A 98 12.42 4.23 24.63
CA GLY A 98 11.11 3.61 24.81
C GLY A 98 11.16 2.30 25.59
N GLY A 99 10.01 1.87 26.14
CA GLY A 99 9.89 0.62 26.89
C GLY A 99 9.76 -0.65 26.03
N LYS A 100 9.97 -0.55 24.72
CA LYS A 100 9.72 -1.62 23.73
C LYS A 100 10.95 -2.49 23.42
N PHE A 101 12.10 -2.23 24.05
CA PHE A 101 13.37 -2.90 23.74
C PHE A 101 13.65 -4.18 24.54
N ASP A 102 13.01 -4.37 25.69
CA ASP A 102 13.36 -5.45 26.63
C ASP A 102 12.33 -6.58 26.73
N GLY A 103 11.24 -6.49 25.95
CA GLY A 103 10.14 -7.47 25.94
C GLY A 103 9.34 -7.56 27.24
N LYS A 104 9.65 -6.75 28.27
CA LYS A 104 9.01 -6.83 29.58
C LYS A 104 7.73 -5.99 29.66
N SER A 105 7.75 -4.82 29.03
CA SER A 105 6.59 -3.91 29.04
C SER A 105 5.56 -4.26 27.97
N TYR A 106 6.03 -4.83 26.85
CA TYR A 106 5.24 -5.32 25.72
C TYR A 106 5.81 -6.67 25.28
N ALA A 107 5.01 -7.72 25.34
CA ALA A 107 5.42 -9.05 24.85
C ALA A 107 5.48 -9.10 23.31
N VAL A 108 4.66 -8.27 22.64
CA VAL A 108 4.59 -8.10 21.19
C VAL A 108 4.29 -6.62 20.92
N SER A 109 5.03 -5.98 20.01
CA SER A 109 4.77 -4.60 19.58
C SER A 109 5.16 -4.36 18.12
N GLY A 110 4.43 -3.47 17.43
CA GLY A 110 4.82 -2.99 16.10
C GLY A 110 5.94 -1.92 16.17
N GLY A 111 5.98 -1.14 17.25
CA GLY A 111 7.05 -0.17 17.49
C GLY A 111 8.33 -0.84 18.02
N LEU A 112 9.41 -0.83 17.23
CA LEU A 112 10.66 -1.56 17.57
C LEU A 112 11.89 -0.65 17.72
N HIS A 113 11.83 0.54 17.13
CA HIS A 113 13.02 1.38 16.99
C HIS A 113 13.12 2.48 18.05
N GLY A 114 12.03 2.76 18.77
CA GLY A 114 11.96 3.84 19.77
C GLY A 114 12.16 5.24 19.18
N VAL A 115 11.81 5.45 17.90
CA VAL A 115 11.95 6.75 17.21
C VAL A 115 10.62 7.40 16.84
N GLY A 116 9.54 6.62 16.73
CA GLY A 116 8.26 7.03 16.12
C GLY A 116 7.72 8.36 16.64
N VAL A 117 7.34 8.41 17.91
CA VAL A 117 6.70 9.60 18.50
C VAL A 117 7.64 10.81 18.58
N SER A 118 8.96 10.58 18.76
CA SER A 118 9.95 11.65 18.73
C SER A 118 10.12 12.27 17.34
N VAL A 119 9.97 11.47 16.28
CA VAL A 119 9.95 11.96 14.89
C VAL A 119 8.68 12.77 14.63
N VAL A 120 7.52 12.32 15.14
CA VAL A 120 6.28 13.11 15.08
C VAL A 120 6.46 14.46 15.76
N ASN A 121 7.05 14.50 16.95
CA ASN A 121 7.35 15.74 17.65
C ASN A 121 8.30 16.65 16.86
N ALA A 122 9.41 16.09 16.35
CA ALA A 122 10.39 16.82 15.56
C ALA A 122 9.80 17.46 14.30
N LEU A 123 8.88 16.78 13.62
CA LEU A 123 8.29 17.19 12.35
C LEU A 123 6.98 17.98 12.51
N SER A 124 6.59 18.28 13.75
CA SER A 124 5.44 19.12 14.06
C SER A 124 5.89 20.55 14.40
N GLU A 125 5.10 21.55 14.05
CA GLU A 125 5.26 22.90 14.57
C GLU A 125 4.94 22.94 16.07
N ARG A 126 3.86 22.25 16.45
CA ARG A 126 3.38 22.12 17.82
C ARG A 126 2.96 20.68 18.11
N LEU A 127 3.26 20.20 19.31
CA LEU A 127 2.72 18.95 19.85
C LEU A 127 2.30 19.15 21.30
N GLU A 128 1.13 18.66 21.67
CA GLU A 128 0.58 18.68 23.02
C GLU A 128 0.32 17.23 23.45
N VAL A 129 0.79 16.86 24.65
CA VAL A 129 0.53 15.55 25.26
C VAL A 129 -0.22 15.75 26.57
N GLU A 130 -1.36 15.07 26.70
CA GLU A 130 -2.06 14.89 27.97
C GLU A 130 -2.01 13.42 28.38
N ILE A 131 -1.62 13.14 29.61
CA ILE A 131 -1.53 11.77 30.15
C ILE A 131 -2.42 11.66 31.38
N ARG A 132 -3.29 10.66 31.40
CA ARG A 132 -4.08 10.27 32.57
C ARG A 132 -3.37 9.07 33.19
N ARG A 133 -2.65 9.29 34.30
CA ARG A 133 -1.86 8.26 34.99
C ARG A 133 -1.60 8.64 36.44
N ASP A 134 -1.45 7.64 37.30
CA ASP A 134 -1.16 7.81 38.74
C ASP A 134 -2.18 8.73 39.46
N GLY A 135 -3.44 8.63 39.04
CA GLY A 135 -4.58 9.35 39.62
C GLY A 135 -4.68 10.82 39.24
N CYS A 136 -3.89 11.30 38.26
CA CYS A 136 -3.84 12.71 37.85
C CYS A 136 -3.81 12.86 36.32
N ARG A 137 -4.24 14.03 35.83
CA ARG A 137 -3.96 14.50 34.47
C ARG A 137 -2.60 15.20 34.46
N TRP A 138 -1.79 14.90 33.47
CA TRP A 138 -0.49 15.53 33.24
C TRP A 138 -0.47 16.16 31.87
N HIS A 139 0.16 17.31 31.71
CA HIS A 139 0.21 18.02 30.44
C HIS A 139 1.61 18.57 30.16
N GLN A 140 2.07 18.41 28.92
CA GLN A 140 3.29 19.03 28.40
C GLN A 140 3.10 19.43 26.93
N ALA A 141 3.66 20.58 26.55
CA ALA A 141 3.65 21.08 25.19
C ALA A 141 5.07 21.15 24.61
N TYR A 142 5.17 21.05 23.29
CA TYR A 142 6.40 21.07 22.53
C TYR A 142 6.25 21.96 21.30
N GLU A 143 7.33 22.64 20.94
CA GLU A 143 7.44 23.45 19.73
C GLU A 143 8.63 22.95 18.91
N ARG A 144 8.37 22.50 17.68
CA ARG A 144 9.41 22.02 16.74
C ARG A 144 10.36 20.95 17.32
N GLY A 145 9.86 20.12 18.24
CA GLY A 145 10.60 19.05 18.89
C GLY A 145 11.10 19.39 20.30
N ASP A 146 11.17 20.67 20.67
CA ASP A 146 11.69 21.10 21.97
C ASP A 146 10.55 21.26 23.00
N PRO A 147 10.73 20.92 24.28
CA PRO A 147 9.74 21.17 25.32
C PRO A 147 9.49 22.68 25.46
N ALA A 148 8.24 23.12 25.24
CA ALA A 148 7.83 24.51 25.44
C ALA A 148 7.66 24.82 26.94
N ASP A 149 7.23 23.82 27.71
CA ASP A 149 7.01 23.90 29.16
C ASP A 149 7.50 22.65 29.89
N ARG A 150 7.62 22.75 31.21
CA ARG A 150 7.83 21.59 32.09
C ARG A 150 6.54 20.77 32.21
N LEU A 151 6.69 19.46 32.43
CA LEU A 151 5.55 18.58 32.72
C LEU A 151 4.73 19.11 33.91
N SER A 152 3.48 19.44 33.65
CA SER A 152 2.56 20.02 34.63
C SER A 152 1.59 18.97 35.15
N ARG A 153 1.34 18.99 36.46
CA ARG A 153 0.33 18.15 37.11
C ARG A 153 -0.98 18.92 37.21
N GLY A 154 -2.01 18.41 36.57
CA GLY A 154 -3.38 18.92 36.59
C GLY A 154 -4.26 18.21 37.62
N GLU A 155 -5.55 18.16 37.31
CA GLU A 155 -6.60 17.65 38.19
C GLU A 155 -6.50 16.15 38.46
N ALA A 156 -7.07 15.71 39.59
CA ALA A 156 -7.20 14.30 39.91
C ALA A 156 -8.19 13.61 38.97
N THR A 157 -7.89 12.38 38.54
CA THR A 157 -8.77 11.58 37.67
C THR A 157 -8.63 10.10 38.02
N ALA A 158 -9.72 9.34 37.83
CA ALA A 158 -9.70 7.88 37.92
C ALA A 158 -9.45 7.20 36.55
N GLU A 159 -9.46 7.98 35.47
CA GLU A 159 -9.23 7.49 34.11
C GLU A 159 -7.74 7.25 33.85
N THR A 160 -7.44 6.43 32.84
CA THR A 160 -6.09 6.22 32.32
C THR A 160 -6.02 6.47 30.82
N GLY A 161 -4.82 6.62 30.28
CA GLY A 161 -4.55 6.69 28.84
C GLY A 161 -3.80 7.94 28.41
N THR A 162 -3.56 8.06 27.12
CA THR A 162 -2.80 9.18 26.54
C THR A 162 -3.64 9.91 25.51
N THR A 163 -3.45 11.22 25.43
CA THR A 163 -3.88 12.06 24.32
C THR A 163 -2.64 12.72 23.72
N VAL A 164 -2.43 12.54 22.42
CA VAL A 164 -1.38 13.24 21.65
C VAL A 164 -2.06 14.06 20.58
N ALA A 165 -1.89 15.38 20.62
CA ALA A 165 -2.33 16.29 19.58
C ALA A 165 -1.11 16.93 18.91
N PHE A 166 -1.07 16.99 17.58
CA PHE A 166 0.07 17.55 16.86
C PHE A 166 -0.32 18.27 15.57
N TRP A 167 0.47 19.26 15.19
CA TRP A 167 0.30 20.10 14.00
C TRP A 167 1.55 20.00 13.13
N PRO A 168 1.47 19.40 11.93
CA PRO A 168 2.62 19.22 11.04
C PRO A 168 3.26 20.55 10.65
N ASP A 169 4.59 20.57 10.57
CA ASP A 169 5.34 21.77 10.18
C ASP A 169 5.25 22.02 8.66
N ASN A 170 4.56 23.09 8.27
CA ASN A 170 4.38 23.48 6.86
C ASN A 170 5.68 23.91 6.16
N THR A 171 6.78 24.10 6.90
CA THR A 171 8.11 24.36 6.31
C THR A 171 8.82 23.09 5.87
N ILE A 172 8.34 21.92 6.33
CA ILE A 172 8.90 20.61 6.04
C ILE A 172 8.05 19.86 5.03
N PHE A 173 6.73 19.85 5.20
CA PHE A 173 5.82 19.09 4.36
C PHE A 173 5.36 19.89 3.12
N GLU A 174 5.23 19.20 2.00
CA GLU A 174 4.68 19.77 0.76
C GLU A 174 3.18 20.06 0.86
N THR A 175 2.50 19.39 1.79
CA THR A 175 1.09 19.58 2.13
C THR A 175 0.88 19.26 3.60
N THR A 176 -0.05 19.95 4.24
CA THR A 176 -0.55 19.63 5.59
C THR A 176 -2.02 19.22 5.56
N GLU A 177 -2.54 18.91 4.37
CA GLU A 177 -3.93 18.46 4.19
C GLU A 177 -4.05 16.96 4.44
N TRP A 178 -4.92 16.60 5.39
CA TRP A 178 -5.22 15.21 5.72
C TRP A 178 -6.21 14.58 4.74
N SER A 179 -5.93 13.36 4.30
CA SER A 179 -6.85 12.53 3.53
C SER A 179 -7.63 11.61 4.47
N PHE A 180 -8.90 11.94 4.69
CA PHE A 180 -9.80 11.12 5.50
C PHE A 180 -9.86 9.68 4.99
N GLU A 181 -9.94 9.48 3.67
CA GLU A 181 -10.04 8.15 3.06
C GLU A 181 -8.76 7.32 3.29
N THR A 182 -7.58 7.95 3.23
CA THR A 182 -6.30 7.29 3.50
C THR A 182 -6.22 6.81 4.94
N LEU A 183 -6.53 7.68 5.91
CA LEU A 183 -6.55 7.32 7.33
C LEU A 183 -7.64 6.29 7.63
N SER A 184 -8.85 6.51 7.13
CA SER A 184 -10.01 5.64 7.29
C SER A 184 -9.69 4.20 6.89
N ARG A 185 -9.10 4.00 5.71
CA ARG A 185 -8.67 2.66 5.25
C ARG A 185 -7.65 2.04 6.20
N ARG A 186 -6.63 2.80 6.62
CA ARG A 186 -5.56 2.27 7.48
C ARG A 186 -6.06 1.91 8.88
N LEU A 187 -6.90 2.77 9.48
CA LEU A 187 -7.49 2.54 10.79
C LEU A 187 -8.47 1.36 10.77
N GLN A 188 -9.21 1.19 9.68
CA GLN A 188 -10.06 0.02 9.48
C GLN A 188 -9.24 -1.28 9.43
N GLU A 189 -8.11 -1.30 8.71
CA GLU A 189 -7.18 -2.45 8.70
C GLU A 189 -6.68 -2.78 10.11
N MET A 190 -6.28 -1.78 10.90
CA MET A 190 -5.84 -1.97 12.28
C MET A 190 -6.94 -2.56 13.17
N ALA A 191 -8.19 -2.11 13.01
CA ALA A 191 -9.32 -2.66 13.76
C ALA A 191 -9.61 -4.12 13.40
N PHE A 192 -9.42 -4.53 12.14
CA PHE A 192 -9.51 -5.95 11.75
C PHE A 192 -8.42 -6.81 12.39
N LEU A 193 -7.20 -6.30 12.50
CA LEU A 193 -6.05 -7.02 13.06
C LEU A 193 -6.08 -7.13 14.59
N ASN A 194 -6.94 -6.35 15.25
CA ASN A 194 -7.07 -6.29 16.69
C ASN A 194 -8.52 -6.56 17.09
N ARG A 195 -8.86 -7.83 17.27
CA ARG A 195 -10.21 -8.29 17.63
C ARG A 195 -10.77 -7.48 18.80
N GLY A 196 -11.96 -6.89 18.61
CA GLY A 196 -12.68 -6.15 19.64
C GLY A 196 -12.18 -4.72 19.92
N LEU A 197 -11.05 -4.29 19.36
CA LEU A 197 -10.57 -2.90 19.48
C LEU A 197 -11.49 -1.96 18.70
N ALA A 198 -11.98 -0.92 19.37
CA ALA A 198 -12.72 0.16 18.74
C ALA A 198 -11.77 1.26 18.29
N ILE A 199 -11.80 1.62 17.00
CA ILE A 199 -11.08 2.78 16.46
C ILE A 199 -12.09 3.73 15.82
N VAL A 200 -12.16 4.95 16.33
CA VAL A 200 -13.04 6.01 15.81
C VAL A 200 -12.21 7.01 15.02
N LEU A 201 -12.69 7.40 13.84
CA LEU A 201 -12.13 8.51 13.07
C LEU A 201 -13.19 9.59 12.89
N ALA A 202 -12.88 10.80 13.35
CA ALA A 202 -13.72 11.99 13.23
C ALA A 202 -13.00 13.07 12.39
N ASP A 203 -13.73 13.72 11.48
CA ASP A 203 -13.27 14.89 10.73
C ASP A 203 -14.07 16.13 11.15
N GLU A 204 -13.39 17.11 11.75
CA GLU A 204 -13.96 18.38 12.21
C GLU A 204 -13.64 19.55 11.27
N ARG A 205 -12.99 19.31 10.12
CA ARG A 205 -12.51 20.39 9.25
C ARG A 205 -13.64 21.15 8.55
N PRO A 206 -13.64 22.51 8.53
CA PRO A 206 -14.67 23.33 7.90
C PRO A 206 -14.63 23.17 6.36
N GLY A 207 -15.45 22.28 5.82
CA GLY A 207 -15.47 21.90 4.39
C GLY A 207 -15.66 20.40 4.16
N HIS A 208 -15.41 19.59 5.19
CA HIS A 208 -15.65 18.14 5.20
C HIS A 208 -16.89 17.75 6.02
N VAL A 209 -17.57 18.74 6.60
CA VAL A 209 -18.70 18.60 7.52
C VAL A 209 -19.95 19.30 6.98
N ASN A 210 -21.10 18.63 7.03
CA ASN A 210 -22.41 19.22 6.68
C ASN A 210 -23.17 19.65 7.95
N GLY A 211 -22.50 20.41 8.82
CA GLY A 211 -23.03 20.86 10.12
C GLY A 211 -22.72 19.95 11.31
N GLU A 212 -22.30 18.70 11.07
CA GLU A 212 -21.80 17.77 12.09
C GLU A 212 -20.49 17.10 11.62
N PRO A 213 -19.58 16.71 12.55
CA PRO A 213 -18.36 16.00 12.20
C PRO A 213 -18.63 14.72 11.41
N ARG A 214 -17.79 14.43 10.41
CA ARG A 214 -17.85 13.13 9.71
C ARG A 214 -17.21 12.10 10.64
N VAL A 215 -18.01 11.21 11.22
CA VAL A 215 -17.53 10.17 12.15
C VAL A 215 -17.73 8.78 11.57
N VAL A 216 -16.70 7.94 11.66
CA VAL A 216 -16.76 6.50 11.38
C VAL A 216 -16.17 5.73 12.55
N THR A 217 -16.78 4.59 12.87
CA THR A 217 -16.33 3.70 13.95
C THR A 217 -16.02 2.33 13.38
N TYR A 218 -14.83 1.82 13.67
CA TYR A 218 -14.37 0.50 13.27
C TYR A 218 -14.22 -0.39 14.50
N ARG A 219 -14.93 -1.51 14.51
CA ARG A 219 -14.81 -2.56 15.54
C ARG A 219 -15.23 -3.89 14.92
N TYR A 220 -14.34 -4.87 14.99
CA TYR A 220 -14.55 -6.17 14.36
C TYR A 220 -14.28 -7.29 15.36
N GLU A 221 -15.34 -7.98 15.80
CA GLU A 221 -15.24 -9.10 16.74
C GLU A 221 -14.69 -10.36 16.05
N GLY A 222 -14.94 -10.53 14.74
CA GLY A 222 -14.41 -11.63 13.93
C GLY A 222 -13.00 -11.40 13.40
N GLY A 223 -12.36 -10.27 13.72
CA GLY A 223 -10.96 -9.98 13.39
C GLY A 223 -10.61 -10.16 11.92
N ILE A 224 -9.55 -10.93 11.65
CA ILE A 224 -9.06 -11.15 10.28
C ILE A 224 -10.03 -11.94 9.40
N ALA A 225 -10.96 -12.72 9.98
CA ALA A 225 -12.02 -13.36 9.20
C ALA A 225 -13.02 -12.32 8.68
N ASP A 226 -13.37 -11.31 9.48
CA ASP A 226 -14.17 -10.17 9.00
C ASP A 226 -13.42 -9.37 7.94
N PHE A 227 -12.09 -9.30 8.04
CA PHE A 227 -11.26 -8.67 7.01
C PHE A 227 -11.35 -9.42 5.67
N VAL A 228 -11.25 -10.75 5.68
CA VAL A 228 -11.45 -11.56 4.46
C VAL A 228 -12.85 -11.36 3.88
N ARG A 229 -13.89 -11.33 4.73
CA ARG A 229 -15.27 -11.04 4.30
C ARG A 229 -15.38 -9.66 3.65
N TYR A 230 -14.73 -8.66 4.24
CA TYR A 230 -14.68 -7.30 3.69
C TYR A 230 -13.99 -7.25 2.33
N LEU A 231 -12.83 -7.90 2.18
CA LEU A 231 -12.10 -8.00 0.90
C LEU A 231 -12.90 -8.73 -0.18
N ASN A 232 -13.74 -9.69 0.22
CA ASN A 232 -14.62 -10.44 -0.67
C ASN A 232 -16.01 -9.82 -0.84
N ALA A 233 -16.35 -8.71 -0.19
CA ALA A 233 -17.71 -8.15 -0.20
C ALA A 233 -18.23 -7.80 -1.60
N THR A 234 -17.33 -7.48 -2.53
CA THR A 234 -17.66 -7.16 -3.94
C THR A 234 -17.44 -8.34 -4.89
N LYS A 235 -17.06 -9.52 -4.37
CA LYS A 235 -16.68 -10.70 -5.14
C LYS A 235 -17.63 -11.85 -4.81
N GLU A 236 -17.80 -12.78 -5.75
CA GLU A 236 -18.61 -13.97 -5.52
C GLU A 236 -17.73 -15.06 -4.89
N PRO A 237 -18.02 -15.52 -3.66
CA PRO A 237 -17.24 -16.56 -3.00
C PRO A 237 -17.41 -17.91 -3.71
N VAL A 238 -16.32 -18.68 -3.78
CA VAL A 238 -16.31 -20.04 -4.37
C VAL A 238 -16.92 -21.06 -3.41
N HIS A 239 -16.80 -20.80 -2.12
CA HIS A 239 -17.30 -21.65 -1.05
C HIS A 239 -17.81 -20.79 0.12
N GLY A 240 -18.74 -21.33 0.90
CA GLY A 240 -19.58 -20.54 1.81
C GLY A 240 -18.86 -20.08 3.08
N SER A 241 -17.87 -20.83 3.56
CA SER A 241 -17.21 -20.52 4.83
C SER A 241 -15.86 -19.83 4.65
N VAL A 242 -15.51 -18.92 5.57
CA VAL A 242 -14.15 -18.38 5.68
C VAL A 242 -13.34 -19.37 6.51
N ILE A 243 -12.19 -19.79 5.98
CA ILE A 243 -11.26 -20.64 6.71
C ILE A 243 -10.50 -19.73 7.67
N GLU A 244 -10.49 -20.06 8.95
CA GLU A 244 -9.81 -19.30 9.99
C GLU A 244 -9.16 -20.26 10.98
N PHE A 245 -7.89 -20.05 11.28
CA PHE A 245 -7.14 -20.81 12.28
C PHE A 245 -5.95 -20.01 12.78
N GLY A 246 -5.44 -20.39 13.95
CA GLY A 246 -4.23 -19.81 14.51
C GLY A 246 -3.68 -20.66 15.64
N GLU A 247 -2.42 -20.42 15.97
CA GLU A 247 -1.71 -21.12 17.04
C GLU A 247 -0.70 -20.19 17.70
N ASP A 248 -0.60 -20.28 19.03
CA ASP A 248 0.43 -19.64 19.82
C ASP A 248 1.59 -20.61 20.06
N GLY A 249 2.81 -20.15 19.77
CA GLY A 249 4.06 -20.82 20.07
C GLY A 249 4.90 -20.04 21.08
N ASP A 250 6.14 -20.49 21.27
CA ASP A 250 7.10 -19.79 22.15
C ASP A 250 7.67 -18.56 21.44
N GLY A 251 7.27 -17.36 21.89
CA GLY A 251 7.73 -16.07 21.33
C GLY A 251 7.19 -15.72 19.94
N ILE A 252 6.34 -16.56 19.35
CA ILE A 252 5.70 -16.35 18.04
C ILE A 252 4.27 -16.90 18.05
N SER A 253 3.33 -16.18 17.45
CA SER A 253 2.00 -16.70 17.12
C SER A 253 1.61 -16.34 15.69
N ALA A 254 0.67 -17.11 15.13
CA ALA A 254 0.18 -16.93 13.78
C ALA A 254 -1.33 -17.08 13.75
N GLU A 255 -1.99 -16.16 13.05
CA GLU A 255 -3.43 -16.13 12.82
C GLU A 255 -3.65 -15.97 11.30
N ILE A 256 -4.41 -16.88 10.71
CA ILE A 256 -4.60 -16.94 9.27
C ILE A 256 -6.09 -17.07 8.97
N ALA A 257 -6.58 -16.20 8.08
CA ALA A 257 -7.92 -16.32 7.51
C ALA A 257 -7.85 -16.28 5.99
N MET A 258 -8.66 -17.08 5.32
CA MET A 258 -8.68 -17.11 3.86
C MET A 258 -10.01 -17.59 3.27
N GLN A 259 -10.30 -17.14 2.05
CA GLN A 259 -11.44 -17.61 1.26
C GLN A 259 -11.20 -17.36 -0.23
N TRP A 260 -11.55 -18.35 -1.05
CA TRP A 260 -11.51 -18.21 -2.51
C TRP A 260 -12.77 -17.53 -3.05
N ASN A 261 -12.58 -16.71 -4.09
CA ASN A 261 -13.64 -16.05 -4.82
C ASN A 261 -13.51 -16.33 -6.33
N SER A 262 -14.51 -15.93 -7.11
CA SER A 262 -14.58 -16.20 -8.56
C SER A 262 -13.61 -15.35 -9.40
N SER A 263 -12.92 -14.37 -8.81
CA SER A 263 -11.95 -13.54 -9.52
C SER A 263 -10.66 -14.28 -9.84
N TYR A 264 -9.80 -13.63 -10.65
CA TYR A 264 -8.50 -14.16 -11.07
C TYR A 264 -7.33 -13.55 -10.30
N ALA A 265 -7.58 -12.45 -9.58
CA ALA A 265 -6.56 -11.77 -8.83
C ALA A 265 -6.28 -12.47 -7.49
N GLU A 266 -5.01 -12.61 -7.16
CA GLU A 266 -4.57 -12.96 -5.81
C GLU A 266 -4.67 -11.71 -4.92
N SER A 267 -5.20 -11.88 -3.70
CA SER A 267 -5.34 -10.83 -2.68
C SER A 267 -4.84 -11.37 -1.34
N VAL A 268 -3.56 -11.73 -1.28
CA VAL A 268 -2.89 -12.19 -0.06
C VAL A 268 -2.21 -10.99 0.59
N TYR A 269 -2.61 -10.67 1.82
CA TYR A 269 -2.04 -9.60 2.63
C TYR A 269 -1.38 -10.20 3.86
N THR A 270 -0.17 -9.77 4.15
CA THR A 270 0.64 -10.33 5.23
C THR A 270 1.03 -9.24 6.23
N PHE A 271 1.04 -9.60 7.51
CA PHE A 271 1.28 -8.69 8.61
C PHE A 271 2.21 -9.31 9.63
N ALA A 272 3.10 -8.50 10.20
CA ALA A 272 3.92 -8.85 11.35
C ALA A 272 3.76 -7.76 12.41
N ASN A 273 3.26 -8.11 13.60
CA ASN A 273 2.96 -7.16 14.68
C ASN A 273 2.14 -5.97 14.18
N THR A 274 1.01 -6.26 13.51
CA THR A 274 0.07 -5.29 12.87
C THR A 274 0.64 -4.41 11.75
N ILE A 275 1.94 -4.53 11.45
CA ILE A 275 2.58 -3.84 10.32
C ILE A 275 2.36 -4.66 9.04
N ASN A 276 1.95 -3.99 7.97
CA ASN A 276 1.78 -4.61 6.66
C ASN A 276 3.15 -4.88 6.03
N THR A 277 3.45 -6.15 5.78
CA THR A 277 4.66 -6.57 5.08
C THR A 277 4.40 -6.59 3.58
N ALA A 278 4.38 -5.41 2.95
CA ALA A 278 4.03 -5.23 1.54
C ALA A 278 4.98 -5.94 0.55
N GLU A 279 6.21 -6.23 0.95
CA GLU A 279 7.20 -7.02 0.20
C GLU A 279 7.24 -8.49 0.65
N GLY A 280 6.34 -8.87 1.55
CA GLY A 280 6.17 -10.22 2.07
C GLY A 280 7.20 -10.60 3.13
N GLY A 281 7.76 -11.80 3.02
CA GLY A 281 8.78 -12.27 3.95
C GLY A 281 8.65 -13.76 4.27
N THR A 282 9.41 -14.18 5.26
CA THR A 282 9.56 -15.59 5.65
C THR A 282 8.23 -16.25 6.05
N HIS A 283 7.36 -15.55 6.78
CA HIS A 283 6.00 -16.00 7.14
C HIS A 283 5.13 -16.27 5.91
N GLU A 284 5.16 -15.37 4.93
CA GLU A 284 4.42 -15.50 3.69
C GLU A 284 4.92 -16.68 2.83
N GLU A 285 6.23 -16.86 2.74
CA GLU A 285 6.81 -18.03 2.06
C GLU A 285 6.36 -19.34 2.70
N GLY A 286 6.33 -19.41 4.04
CA GLY A 286 5.82 -20.55 4.79
C GLY A 286 4.36 -20.86 4.45
N PHE A 287 3.50 -19.84 4.45
CA PHE A 287 2.11 -19.95 4.06
C PHE A 287 1.94 -20.44 2.61
N ARG A 288 2.62 -19.81 1.64
CA ARG A 288 2.54 -20.15 0.22
C ARG A 288 2.98 -21.60 -0.04
N ALA A 289 4.05 -22.04 0.61
CA ALA A 289 4.57 -23.39 0.49
C ALA A 289 3.63 -24.45 1.10
N ALA A 290 3.06 -24.18 2.28
CA ALA A 290 2.10 -25.09 2.92
C ALA A 290 0.84 -25.23 2.05
N LEU A 291 0.24 -24.11 1.64
CA LEU A 291 -1.00 -24.09 0.88
C LEU A 291 -0.88 -24.91 -0.42
N THR A 292 0.19 -24.68 -1.19
CA THR A 292 0.44 -25.42 -2.44
C THR A 292 0.59 -26.92 -2.20
N THR A 293 1.29 -27.29 -1.12
CA THR A 293 1.53 -28.69 -0.76
C THR A 293 0.25 -29.41 -0.35
N ILE A 294 -0.57 -28.78 0.49
CA ILE A 294 -1.79 -29.36 1.06
C ILE A 294 -2.85 -29.54 -0.03
N VAL A 295 -3.05 -28.52 -0.87
CA VAL A 295 -4.03 -28.59 -1.96
C VAL A 295 -3.67 -29.69 -2.95
N ASN A 296 -2.39 -29.81 -3.35
CA ASN A 296 -1.96 -30.89 -4.25
C ASN A 296 -2.11 -32.27 -3.60
N ARG A 297 -1.71 -32.41 -2.33
CA ARG A 297 -1.82 -33.69 -1.60
C ARG A 297 -3.27 -34.15 -1.52
N TYR A 298 -4.16 -33.28 -1.05
CA TYR A 298 -5.59 -33.58 -0.93
C TYR A 298 -6.22 -33.87 -2.31
N ALA A 299 -5.85 -33.12 -3.35
CA ALA A 299 -6.35 -33.36 -4.71
C ALA A 299 -5.95 -34.74 -5.26
N ARG A 300 -4.75 -35.24 -4.91
CA ARG A 300 -4.28 -36.58 -5.29
C ARG A 300 -4.97 -37.67 -4.47
N GLU A 301 -5.02 -37.52 -3.15
CA GLU A 301 -5.64 -38.48 -2.23
C GLU A 301 -7.13 -38.69 -2.55
N GLN A 302 -7.86 -37.61 -2.83
CA GLN A 302 -9.29 -37.64 -3.20
C GLN A 302 -9.53 -37.87 -4.70
N LYS A 303 -8.48 -38.14 -5.50
CA LYS A 303 -8.56 -38.38 -6.96
C LYS A 303 -9.24 -37.26 -7.76
N LEU A 304 -9.19 -36.03 -7.25
CA LEU A 304 -9.68 -34.82 -7.92
C LEU A 304 -8.71 -34.36 -9.02
N LEU A 305 -7.43 -34.73 -8.91
CA LEU A 305 -6.40 -34.58 -9.93
C LEU A 305 -5.96 -35.96 -10.42
N ARG A 306 -6.03 -36.21 -11.73
CA ARG A 306 -5.70 -37.54 -12.29
C ARG A 306 -4.19 -37.75 -12.24
N GLU A 307 -3.73 -39.00 -12.06
CA GLU A 307 -2.29 -39.33 -11.97
C GLU A 307 -1.43 -38.75 -13.10
N LYS A 308 -1.97 -38.71 -14.32
CA LYS A 308 -1.30 -38.16 -15.50
C LYS A 308 -1.29 -36.63 -15.60
N ASP A 309 -2.17 -35.95 -14.87
CA ASP A 309 -2.24 -34.49 -14.89
C ASP A 309 -1.06 -33.93 -14.08
N GLU A 310 -0.47 -32.82 -14.52
CA GLU A 310 0.59 -32.14 -13.76
C GLU A 310 0.07 -31.62 -12.43
N ASN A 311 0.96 -31.47 -11.44
CA ASN A 311 0.60 -30.81 -10.18
C ASN A 311 0.23 -29.35 -10.41
N LEU A 312 -0.68 -28.86 -9.57
CA LEU A 312 -1.08 -27.45 -9.55
C LEU A 312 0.11 -26.62 -9.05
N THR A 313 0.45 -25.54 -9.75
CA THR A 313 1.47 -24.60 -9.27
C THR A 313 0.92 -23.76 -8.13
N GLY A 314 1.80 -23.08 -7.39
CA GLY A 314 1.35 -22.19 -6.31
C GLY A 314 0.47 -21.04 -6.83
N GLU A 315 0.72 -20.55 -8.04
CA GLU A 315 -0.11 -19.53 -8.69
C GLU A 315 -1.50 -20.08 -9.02
N ASP A 316 -1.58 -21.31 -9.55
CA ASP A 316 -2.86 -21.96 -9.86
C ASP A 316 -3.74 -22.07 -8.60
N VAL A 317 -3.12 -22.38 -7.45
CA VAL A 317 -3.82 -22.52 -6.17
C VAL A 317 -4.27 -21.18 -5.59
N ARG A 318 -3.50 -20.11 -5.78
CA ARG A 318 -3.80 -18.79 -5.20
C ARG A 318 -4.62 -17.87 -6.10
N GLU A 319 -4.89 -18.26 -7.34
CA GLU A 319 -5.79 -17.52 -8.21
C GLU A 319 -7.14 -17.30 -7.51
N GLY A 320 -7.56 -16.03 -7.36
CA GLY A 320 -8.82 -15.67 -6.68
C GLY A 320 -8.83 -15.91 -5.16
N LEU A 321 -7.68 -16.16 -4.53
CA LEU A 321 -7.56 -16.26 -3.07
C LEU A 321 -7.55 -14.87 -2.44
N ALA A 322 -8.43 -14.63 -1.46
CA ALA A 322 -8.26 -13.57 -0.49
C ALA A 322 -7.77 -14.19 0.83
N ALA A 323 -6.62 -13.74 1.33
CA ALA A 323 -6.07 -14.26 2.58
C ALA A 323 -5.38 -13.17 3.40
N ILE A 324 -5.50 -13.28 4.72
CA ILE A 324 -4.78 -12.50 5.71
C ILE A 324 -3.87 -13.46 6.47
N VAL A 325 -2.57 -13.17 6.50
CA VAL A 325 -1.58 -13.91 7.29
C VAL A 325 -0.98 -12.93 8.31
N SER A 326 -1.40 -13.03 9.56
CA SER A 326 -0.95 -12.18 10.65
C SER A 326 -0.05 -12.98 11.58
N VAL A 327 1.20 -12.54 11.76
CA VAL A 327 2.11 -13.11 12.75
C VAL A 327 2.42 -12.09 13.84
N LYS A 328 2.58 -12.59 15.07
CA LYS A 328 3.03 -11.81 16.21
C LYS A 328 4.33 -12.40 16.71
N LEU A 329 5.38 -11.59 16.82
CA LEU A 329 6.72 -12.01 17.26
C LEU A 329 7.20 -11.11 18.39
N ALA A 330 7.90 -11.70 19.35
CA ALA A 330 8.58 -10.96 20.41
C ALA A 330 9.78 -10.14 19.87
N ASP A 331 10.54 -10.71 18.94
CA ASP A 331 11.72 -10.05 18.31
C ASP A 331 11.64 -10.11 16.77
N PRO A 332 10.79 -9.28 16.14
CA PRO A 332 10.69 -9.20 14.69
C PRO A 332 11.90 -8.50 14.06
N GLN A 333 12.44 -9.11 13.01
CA GLN A 333 13.54 -8.62 12.21
C GLN A 333 13.06 -8.32 10.80
N PHE A 334 13.23 -7.07 10.36
CA PHE A 334 12.82 -6.64 9.02
C PHE A 334 14.03 -6.35 8.12
N GLU A 335 13.88 -6.60 6.83
CA GLU A 335 14.85 -6.16 5.82
C GLU A 335 14.69 -4.64 5.59
N GLY A 336 15.32 -3.84 6.45
CA GLY A 336 15.34 -2.37 6.35
C GLY A 336 14.29 -1.63 7.20
N GLN A 337 14.42 -0.30 7.25
CA GLN A 337 13.64 0.56 8.15
C GLN A 337 12.16 0.65 7.81
N THR A 338 11.78 0.49 6.54
CA THR A 338 10.39 0.59 6.08
C THR A 338 9.53 -0.58 6.57
N LYS A 339 10.12 -1.59 7.22
CA LYS A 339 9.44 -2.77 7.78
C LYS A 339 8.53 -3.50 6.78
N THR A 340 8.91 -3.47 5.50
CA THR A 340 8.10 -4.02 4.41
C THR A 340 8.28 -5.52 4.20
N LYS A 341 9.39 -6.10 4.69
CA LYS A 341 9.71 -7.52 4.52
C LYS A 341 10.24 -8.17 5.80
N LEU A 342 9.61 -9.25 6.25
CA LEU A 342 10.02 -10.00 7.45
C LEU A 342 11.16 -10.99 7.14
N GLY A 343 12.21 -10.96 7.96
CA GLY A 343 13.43 -11.76 7.81
C GLY A 343 13.60 -12.92 8.81
N ASN A 344 12.74 -13.05 9.83
CA ASN A 344 12.80 -14.12 10.83
C ASN A 344 12.66 -15.51 10.20
N THR A 345 13.73 -16.31 10.16
CA THR A 345 13.71 -17.64 9.52
C THR A 345 12.77 -18.65 10.21
N GLU A 346 12.61 -18.53 11.53
CA GLU A 346 11.73 -19.33 12.37
C GLU A 346 10.25 -19.11 12.02
N ALA A 347 9.88 -17.89 11.59
CA ALA A 347 8.51 -17.57 11.20
C ALA A 347 8.05 -18.41 10.00
N ARG A 348 8.95 -18.69 9.05
CA ARG A 348 8.66 -19.57 7.91
C ARG A 348 8.26 -20.97 8.37
N SER A 349 9.09 -21.57 9.23
CA SER A 349 8.88 -22.95 9.70
C SER A 349 7.65 -23.05 10.59
N PHE A 350 7.41 -22.04 11.44
CA PHE A 350 6.24 -21.96 12.30
C PHE A 350 4.94 -21.88 11.49
N VAL A 351 4.82 -20.89 10.59
CA VAL A 351 3.61 -20.72 9.75
C VAL A 351 3.37 -21.93 8.85
N LEU A 352 4.44 -22.51 8.29
CA LEU A 352 4.35 -23.73 7.49
C LEU A 352 3.71 -24.87 8.30
N ARG A 353 4.14 -25.10 9.55
CA ARG A 353 3.59 -26.12 10.45
C ARG A 353 2.12 -25.86 10.76
N VAL A 354 1.79 -24.66 11.25
CA VAL A 354 0.43 -24.26 11.60
C VAL A 354 -0.52 -24.48 10.43
N CYS A 355 -0.13 -24.10 9.22
CA CYS A 355 -0.91 -24.36 8.02
C CYS A 355 -1.07 -25.86 7.72
N ASN A 356 -0.01 -26.66 7.82
CA ASN A 356 -0.09 -28.11 7.57
C ASN A 356 -1.02 -28.83 8.53
N ASP A 357 -1.05 -28.42 9.79
CA ASP A 357 -1.87 -29.06 10.82
C ASP A 357 -3.34 -28.66 10.67
N HIS A 358 -3.62 -27.35 10.61
CA HIS A 358 -5.00 -26.85 10.62
C HIS A 358 -5.68 -26.89 9.25
N LEU A 359 -5.00 -26.51 8.18
CA LEU A 359 -5.63 -26.47 6.86
C LEU A 359 -5.95 -27.87 6.35
N ARG A 360 -5.10 -28.85 6.65
CA ARG A 360 -5.39 -30.26 6.31
C ARG A 360 -6.65 -30.75 7.00
N ASP A 361 -6.73 -30.54 8.31
CA ASP A 361 -7.89 -30.92 9.11
C ASP A 361 -9.17 -30.22 8.63
N TRP A 362 -9.09 -28.94 8.23
CA TRP A 362 -10.22 -28.24 7.63
C TRP A 362 -10.67 -28.85 6.30
N PHE A 363 -9.74 -29.23 5.41
CA PHE A 363 -10.06 -29.88 4.13
C PHE A 363 -10.76 -31.23 4.35
N ASP A 364 -10.29 -32.02 5.33
CA ASP A 364 -10.89 -33.31 5.69
C ASP A 364 -12.32 -33.15 6.28
N ARG A 365 -12.56 -32.09 7.06
CA ARG A 365 -13.89 -31.77 7.62
C ARG A 365 -14.86 -31.16 6.61
N ASN A 366 -14.36 -30.51 5.56
CA ASN A 366 -15.17 -29.77 4.58
C ASN A 366 -14.95 -30.26 3.14
N PRO A 367 -15.24 -31.54 2.83
CA PRO A 367 -14.87 -32.15 1.55
C PRO A 367 -15.57 -31.50 0.33
N GLY A 368 -16.77 -30.94 0.51
CA GLY A 368 -17.49 -30.21 -0.54
C GLY A 368 -16.77 -28.94 -0.94
N GLU A 369 -16.48 -28.07 0.04
CA GLU A 369 -15.77 -26.81 -0.20
C GLU A 369 -14.33 -27.04 -0.69
N ALA A 370 -13.63 -28.04 -0.12
CA ALA A 370 -12.31 -28.45 -0.59
C ALA A 370 -12.31 -28.85 -2.08
N LYS A 371 -13.36 -29.55 -2.54
CA LYS A 371 -13.52 -29.90 -3.95
C LYS A 371 -13.74 -28.67 -4.82
N ASP A 372 -14.50 -27.67 -4.36
CA ASP A 372 -14.74 -26.43 -5.11
C ASP A 372 -13.44 -25.62 -5.27
N ILE A 373 -12.63 -25.52 -4.20
CA ILE A 373 -11.30 -24.89 -4.21
C ILE A 373 -10.40 -25.58 -5.24
N ILE A 374 -10.29 -26.92 -5.20
CA ILE A 374 -9.44 -27.69 -6.13
C ILE A 374 -9.95 -27.58 -7.57
N THR A 375 -11.26 -27.56 -7.76
CA THR A 375 -11.86 -27.39 -9.09
C THR A 375 -11.50 -26.03 -9.68
N LYS A 376 -11.55 -24.96 -8.88
CA LYS A 376 -11.09 -23.63 -9.29
C LYS A 376 -9.60 -23.64 -9.64
N ALA A 377 -8.75 -24.18 -8.77
CA ALA A 377 -7.31 -24.23 -9.04
C ALA A 377 -6.98 -25.06 -10.31
N ALA A 378 -7.70 -26.16 -10.56
CA ALA A 378 -7.56 -26.94 -11.78
C ALA A 378 -8.03 -26.17 -13.04
N GLN A 379 -9.04 -25.30 -12.92
CA GLN A 379 -9.44 -24.40 -14.00
C GLN A 379 -8.37 -23.35 -14.29
N ALA A 380 -7.77 -22.77 -13.25
CA ALA A 380 -6.64 -21.84 -13.36
C ALA A 380 -5.45 -22.50 -14.08
N ALA A 381 -5.07 -23.71 -13.67
CA ALA A 381 -4.00 -24.50 -14.31
C ALA A 381 -4.27 -24.74 -15.80
N ARG A 382 -5.50 -25.13 -16.17
CA ARG A 382 -5.89 -25.29 -17.58
C ARG A 382 -5.82 -23.98 -18.35
N ALA A 383 -6.24 -22.88 -17.74
CA ALA A 383 -6.18 -21.54 -18.34
C ALA A 383 -4.72 -21.10 -18.55
N ARG A 384 -3.83 -21.33 -17.59
CA ARG A 384 -2.38 -21.07 -17.70
C ARG A 384 -1.75 -21.89 -18.83
N VAL A 385 -2.03 -23.18 -18.93
CA VAL A 385 -1.54 -24.03 -20.02
C VAL A 385 -2.06 -23.54 -21.37
N ALA A 386 -3.35 -23.18 -21.47
CA ALA A 386 -3.93 -22.61 -22.68
C ALA A 386 -3.31 -21.24 -23.04
N ALA A 387 -3.04 -20.39 -22.04
CA ALA A 387 -2.37 -19.10 -22.23
C ALA A 387 -0.93 -19.30 -22.71
N ARG A 388 -0.18 -20.26 -22.14
CA ARG A 388 1.16 -20.64 -22.61
C ARG A 388 1.13 -21.11 -24.06
N GLN A 389 0.20 -21.99 -24.41
CA GLN A 389 0.02 -22.44 -25.80
C GLN A 389 -0.32 -21.28 -26.75
N ALA A 390 -1.19 -20.35 -26.32
CA ALA A 390 -1.51 -19.15 -27.08
C ALA A 390 -0.30 -18.24 -27.25
N ARG A 391 0.51 -18.03 -26.21
CA ARG A 391 1.79 -17.30 -26.27
C ARG A 391 2.77 -17.98 -27.22
N ASP A 392 2.93 -19.30 -27.15
CA ASP A 392 3.81 -20.06 -28.02
C ASP A 392 3.36 -19.99 -29.49
N LEU A 393 2.05 -20.03 -29.75
CA LEU A 393 1.47 -19.81 -31.08
C LEU A 393 1.76 -18.39 -31.59
N THR A 394 1.58 -17.37 -30.76
CA THR A 394 1.89 -15.97 -31.10
C THR A 394 3.39 -15.77 -31.32
N ARG A 395 4.24 -16.38 -30.49
CA ARG A 395 5.71 -16.35 -30.63
C ARG A 395 6.16 -17.06 -31.91
N ARG A 396 5.56 -18.20 -32.26
CA ARG A 396 5.84 -18.89 -33.54
C ARG A 396 5.39 -18.08 -34.75
N LYS A 397 4.24 -17.39 -34.67
CA LYS A 397 3.83 -16.42 -35.69
C LYS A 397 4.82 -15.26 -35.78
N GLY A 398 5.24 -14.68 -34.67
CA GLY A 398 6.25 -13.60 -34.65
C GLY A 398 7.66 -14.03 -35.08
N LEU A 399 8.04 -15.29 -34.94
CA LEU A 399 9.31 -15.83 -35.46
C LEU A 399 9.28 -16.07 -36.98
N LEU A 400 8.10 -16.37 -37.55
CA LEU A 400 7.87 -16.45 -39.00
C LEU A 400 7.60 -15.08 -39.62
N GLU A 401 7.07 -14.13 -38.85
CA GLU A 401 6.81 -12.73 -39.19
C GLU A 401 7.73 -11.77 -38.40
N SER A 402 9.03 -12.01 -38.38
CA SER A 402 10.01 -11.30 -37.52
C SER A 402 10.25 -9.81 -37.84
N SER A 403 9.23 -9.07 -38.30
CA SER A 403 9.30 -7.64 -38.58
C SER A 403 7.94 -6.91 -38.62
N SER A 404 6.80 -7.56 -38.33
CA SER A 404 5.51 -6.85 -38.37
C SER A 404 5.18 -6.19 -37.03
N LEU A 405 5.59 -4.93 -36.89
CA LEU A 405 4.98 -4.03 -35.91
C LEU A 405 3.45 -4.03 -36.08
N PRO A 406 2.67 -3.76 -35.02
CA PRO A 406 1.21 -3.72 -35.14
C PRO A 406 0.81 -2.80 -36.30
N GLY A 407 -0.06 -3.25 -37.21
CA GLY A 407 -0.38 -2.49 -38.43
C GLY A 407 -1.00 -1.09 -38.18
N LYS A 408 -1.40 -0.81 -36.93
CA LYS A 408 -1.90 0.49 -36.47
C LYS A 408 -0.83 1.39 -35.84
N LEU A 409 0.33 0.83 -35.45
CA LEU A 409 1.44 1.60 -34.89
C LEU A 409 2.06 2.46 -36.00
N SER A 410 2.09 3.77 -35.78
CA SER A 410 2.95 4.65 -36.56
C SER A 410 4.27 4.78 -35.80
N ASP A 411 5.31 4.08 -36.24
CA ASP A 411 6.59 4.05 -35.52
C ASP A 411 7.41 5.34 -35.68
N CYS A 412 8.43 5.53 -34.86
CA CYS A 412 9.48 6.53 -35.01
C CYS A 412 10.65 6.01 -35.85
N GLN A 413 11.52 6.91 -36.32
CA GLN A 413 12.68 6.56 -37.16
C GLN A 413 13.90 6.09 -36.34
N SER A 414 14.07 6.63 -35.14
CA SER A 414 15.14 6.26 -34.23
C SER A 414 14.94 4.86 -33.66
N GLY A 415 16.04 4.15 -33.46
CA GLY A 415 16.09 2.88 -32.74
C GLY A 415 16.69 2.98 -31.34
N ASP A 416 17.00 4.19 -30.88
CA ASP A 416 17.56 4.46 -29.55
C ASP A 416 16.44 4.57 -28.49
N PRO A 417 16.25 3.55 -27.63
CA PRO A 417 15.11 3.51 -26.72
C PRO A 417 15.06 4.67 -25.73
N GLU A 418 16.21 5.23 -25.33
CA GLU A 418 16.30 6.33 -24.36
C GLU A 418 15.67 7.62 -24.89
N ARG A 419 15.77 7.84 -26.20
CA ARG A 419 15.21 9.02 -26.87
C ARG A 419 13.79 8.77 -27.38
N CYS A 420 13.42 7.52 -27.60
CA CYS A 420 12.15 7.18 -28.22
C CYS A 420 10.96 7.28 -27.25
N GLU A 421 9.89 7.88 -27.74
CA GLU A 421 8.64 8.09 -27.02
C GLU A 421 7.51 7.38 -27.75
N ILE A 422 6.56 6.80 -27.02
CA ILE A 422 5.33 6.26 -27.59
C ILE A 422 4.11 6.94 -26.97
N TYR A 423 3.27 7.52 -27.81
CA TYR A 423 1.99 8.12 -27.45
C TYR A 423 0.87 7.11 -27.68
N VAL A 424 0.22 6.69 -26.60
CA VAL A 424 -0.98 5.84 -26.64
C VAL A 424 -2.20 6.75 -26.64
N VAL A 425 -2.96 6.76 -27.74
CA VAL A 425 -4.00 7.75 -28.01
C VAL A 425 -5.37 7.12 -28.26
N GLU A 426 -6.43 7.82 -27.83
CA GLU A 426 -7.80 7.36 -28.01
C GLU A 426 -8.30 7.53 -29.46
N GLY A 427 -8.51 6.40 -30.13
CA GLY A 427 -9.12 6.33 -31.45
C GLY A 427 -8.22 6.77 -32.60
N ASP A 428 -8.68 6.47 -33.81
CA ASP A 428 -7.96 6.81 -35.04
C ASP A 428 -7.99 8.33 -35.33
N SER A 429 -8.97 9.06 -34.76
CA SER A 429 -9.08 10.51 -34.90
C SER A 429 -7.95 11.24 -34.18
N ALA A 430 -7.78 11.00 -32.88
CA ALA A 430 -6.65 11.53 -32.13
C ALA A 430 -5.32 10.97 -32.68
N GLY A 431 -5.30 9.71 -33.10
CA GLY A 431 -4.16 9.10 -33.80
C GLY A 431 -3.75 9.84 -35.07
N GLY A 432 -4.69 10.28 -35.89
CA GLY A 432 -4.43 11.07 -37.10
C GLY A 432 -3.79 12.43 -36.78
N SER A 433 -4.38 13.16 -35.84
CA SER A 433 -3.86 14.46 -35.39
C SER A 433 -2.48 14.35 -34.75
N ALA A 434 -2.29 13.37 -33.85
CA ALA A 434 -1.02 13.12 -33.20
C ALA A 434 0.05 12.70 -34.22
N LYS A 435 -0.29 11.85 -35.20
CA LYS A 435 0.62 11.49 -36.28
C LYS A 435 1.02 12.69 -37.14
N GLY A 436 0.12 13.64 -37.37
CA GLY A 436 0.39 14.86 -38.13
C GLY A 436 1.23 15.88 -37.37
N GLY A 437 1.11 15.94 -36.04
CA GLY A 437 1.78 16.92 -35.18
C GLY A 437 3.08 16.45 -34.52
N ARG A 438 3.40 15.14 -34.58
CA ARG A 438 4.59 14.58 -33.92
C ARG A 438 5.90 14.92 -34.62
N ASP A 439 6.99 14.78 -33.89
CA ASP A 439 8.31 14.59 -34.47
C ASP A 439 8.54 13.11 -34.84
N PRO A 440 8.57 12.74 -36.13
CA PRO A 440 8.72 11.35 -36.55
C PRO A 440 10.12 10.78 -36.26
N GLU A 441 11.13 11.60 -35.91
CA GLU A 441 12.46 11.10 -35.55
C GLU A 441 12.38 10.20 -34.31
N PHE A 442 11.66 10.63 -33.27
CA PHE A 442 11.66 9.93 -31.97
C PHE A 442 10.27 9.64 -31.38
N GLN A 443 9.18 10.14 -31.96
CA GLN A 443 7.83 9.93 -31.42
C GLN A 443 7.01 8.91 -32.22
N ALA A 444 6.62 7.82 -31.58
CA ALA A 444 5.71 6.80 -32.10
C ALA A 444 4.27 7.04 -31.63
N ILE A 445 3.27 6.69 -32.45
CA ILE A 445 1.85 6.84 -32.13
C ILE A 445 1.16 5.48 -32.21
N LEU A 446 0.53 5.06 -31.12
CA LEU A 446 -0.28 3.85 -31.03
C LEU A 446 -1.74 4.21 -30.74
N PRO A 447 -2.62 4.24 -31.77
CA PRO A 447 -4.04 4.45 -31.56
C PRO A 447 -4.69 3.19 -30.96
N ILE A 448 -5.55 3.41 -29.96
CA ILE A 448 -6.38 2.38 -29.34
C ILE A 448 -7.85 2.59 -29.67
N ARG A 449 -8.55 1.54 -30.10
CA ARG A 449 -9.95 1.63 -30.52
C ARG A 449 -10.90 1.22 -29.41
N GLY A 450 -11.78 2.15 -29.03
CA GLY A 450 -12.81 1.92 -28.02
C GLY A 450 -12.24 1.72 -26.61
N LYS A 451 -13.13 1.34 -25.69
CA LYS A 451 -12.74 1.08 -24.30
C LYS A 451 -11.93 -0.21 -24.23
N ILE A 452 -10.72 -0.11 -23.69
CA ILE A 452 -9.85 -1.27 -23.46
C ILE A 452 -10.55 -2.27 -22.52
N LEU A 453 -10.31 -3.56 -22.74
CA LEU A 453 -10.80 -4.61 -21.87
C LEU A 453 -10.33 -4.34 -20.43
N ASN A 454 -11.26 -4.25 -19.48
CA ASN A 454 -10.89 -4.17 -18.07
C ASN A 454 -10.22 -5.48 -17.63
N VAL A 455 -8.90 -5.42 -17.52
CA VAL A 455 -8.08 -6.60 -17.23
C VAL A 455 -8.15 -7.04 -15.78
N GLU A 456 -8.59 -6.18 -14.86
CA GLU A 456 -8.84 -6.54 -13.46
C GLU A 456 -9.91 -7.63 -13.34
N LYS A 457 -10.89 -7.60 -14.24
CA LYS A 457 -12.04 -8.52 -14.25
C LYS A 457 -11.94 -9.61 -15.30
N ALA A 458 -10.82 -9.70 -16.03
CA ALA A 458 -10.67 -10.61 -17.16
C ALA A 458 -9.56 -11.64 -16.93
N ARG A 459 -9.77 -12.86 -17.44
CA ARG A 459 -8.74 -13.92 -17.47
C ARG A 459 -7.59 -13.54 -18.37
N ILE A 460 -6.38 -13.97 -18.01
CA ILE A 460 -5.18 -13.72 -18.80
C ILE A 460 -5.28 -14.23 -20.25
N ASP A 461 -5.94 -15.38 -20.50
CA ASP A 461 -6.11 -15.92 -21.85
C ASP A 461 -7.01 -15.01 -22.71
N ARG A 462 -8.03 -14.39 -22.11
CA ARG A 462 -8.91 -13.43 -22.77
C ARG A 462 -8.19 -12.09 -23.00
N VAL A 463 -7.39 -11.66 -22.03
CA VAL A 463 -6.54 -10.46 -22.14
C VAL A 463 -5.55 -10.64 -23.30
N LEU A 464 -4.89 -11.78 -23.39
CA LEU A 464 -3.95 -12.11 -24.45
C LEU A 464 -4.58 -12.32 -25.82
N LYS A 465 -5.88 -12.60 -25.91
CA LYS A 465 -6.64 -12.65 -27.18
C LYS A 465 -7.16 -11.28 -27.61
N ASN A 466 -7.03 -10.25 -26.78
CA ASN A 466 -7.49 -8.92 -27.12
C ASN A 466 -6.49 -8.21 -28.04
N ASN A 467 -6.95 -7.76 -29.21
CA ASN A 467 -6.10 -7.14 -30.23
C ASN A 467 -5.41 -5.85 -29.74
N GLU A 468 -6.07 -5.05 -28.91
CA GLU A 468 -5.53 -3.79 -28.40
C GLU A 468 -4.38 -4.04 -27.41
N VAL A 469 -4.59 -5.00 -26.51
CA VAL A 469 -3.57 -5.45 -25.56
C VAL A 469 -2.38 -6.09 -26.29
N GLN A 470 -2.64 -6.98 -27.25
CA GLN A 470 -1.59 -7.59 -28.07
C GLN A 470 -0.77 -6.52 -28.80
N ALA A 471 -1.42 -5.54 -29.44
CA ALA A 471 -0.72 -4.47 -30.13
C ALA A 471 0.18 -3.66 -29.19
N MET A 472 -0.26 -3.39 -27.96
CA MET A 472 0.56 -2.68 -26.98
C MET A 472 1.76 -3.51 -26.52
N ILE A 473 1.56 -4.80 -26.21
CA ILE A 473 2.65 -5.72 -25.84
C ILE A 473 3.70 -5.80 -26.96
N THR A 474 3.25 -5.97 -28.21
CA THR A 474 4.13 -6.03 -29.39
C THR A 474 4.84 -4.70 -29.64
N ALA A 475 4.16 -3.57 -29.48
CA ALA A 475 4.77 -2.25 -29.67
C ALA A 475 5.89 -2.01 -28.65
N LEU A 476 5.64 -2.26 -27.36
CA LEU A 476 6.60 -2.03 -26.28
C LEU A 476 7.79 -3.00 -26.32
N GLY A 477 7.57 -4.23 -26.78
CA GLY A 477 8.63 -5.23 -26.98
C GLY A 477 9.12 -5.94 -25.72
N THR A 478 8.59 -5.59 -24.54
CA THR A 478 9.03 -6.12 -23.25
C THR A 478 8.48 -7.51 -22.92
N GLY A 479 7.39 -7.94 -23.54
CA GLY A 479 6.65 -9.13 -23.07
C GLY A 479 5.76 -8.83 -21.85
N ILE A 480 5.28 -9.85 -21.15
CA ILE A 480 4.43 -9.72 -19.94
C ILE A 480 4.75 -10.83 -18.93
N HIS A 481 4.50 -10.56 -17.64
CA HIS A 481 4.73 -11.51 -16.52
C HIS A 481 6.11 -12.19 -16.61
N ASP A 482 6.18 -13.52 -16.62
CA ASP A 482 7.43 -14.30 -16.61
C ASP A 482 8.32 -14.06 -17.84
N ASP A 483 7.73 -13.63 -18.96
CA ASP A 483 8.45 -13.30 -20.18
C ASP A 483 8.82 -11.81 -20.25
N PHE A 484 8.48 -11.03 -19.20
CA PHE A 484 8.75 -9.60 -19.15
C PHE A 484 10.23 -9.32 -18.98
N ASP A 485 10.77 -8.49 -19.87
CA ASP A 485 12.15 -8.07 -19.88
C ASP A 485 12.21 -6.58 -20.20
N ILE A 486 12.49 -5.77 -19.17
CA ILE A 486 12.57 -4.31 -19.30
C ILE A 486 13.69 -3.87 -20.24
N ALA A 487 14.76 -4.66 -20.37
CA ALA A 487 15.89 -4.32 -21.25
C ALA A 487 15.50 -4.37 -22.74
N LYS A 488 14.36 -4.99 -23.08
CA LYS A 488 13.81 -5.01 -24.44
C LYS A 488 12.83 -3.88 -24.72
N LEU A 489 12.62 -2.98 -23.76
CA LEU A 489 11.72 -1.85 -23.93
C LEU A 489 12.17 -0.97 -25.09
N ARG A 490 11.27 -0.73 -26.05
CA ARG A 490 11.58 0.06 -27.25
C ARG A 490 11.45 1.57 -27.07
N TYR A 491 10.70 2.01 -26.05
CA TYR A 491 10.41 3.42 -25.80
C TYR A 491 10.52 3.68 -24.30
N HIS A 492 11.52 4.46 -23.86
CA HIS A 492 11.72 4.76 -22.45
C HIS A 492 10.70 5.76 -21.90
N LYS A 493 9.91 6.40 -22.77
CA LYS A 493 8.74 7.18 -22.37
C LYS A 493 7.47 6.65 -23.02
N ILE A 494 6.58 6.13 -22.17
CA ILE A 494 5.25 5.66 -22.54
C ILE A 494 4.25 6.73 -22.08
N ILE A 495 3.72 7.50 -23.01
CA ILE A 495 2.89 8.66 -22.73
C ILE A 495 1.43 8.28 -23.02
N LEU A 496 0.63 8.22 -21.96
CA LEU A 496 -0.81 7.98 -22.07
C LEU A 496 -1.48 9.32 -22.33
N MET A 497 -2.00 9.50 -23.55
CA MET A 497 -2.65 10.73 -23.99
C MET A 497 -4.11 10.46 -24.26
N ALA A 498 -4.94 10.73 -23.25
CA ALA A 498 -6.39 10.60 -23.29
C ALA A 498 -7.05 11.97 -23.09
N ASP A 499 -8.28 12.12 -23.59
CA ASP A 499 -9.01 13.37 -23.50
C ASP A 499 -9.35 13.74 -22.04
N ALA A 500 -9.48 15.04 -21.77
CA ALA A 500 -9.79 15.57 -20.45
C ALA A 500 -11.30 15.47 -20.10
N ASP A 501 -11.97 14.42 -20.56
CA ASP A 501 -13.38 14.14 -20.30
C ASP A 501 -13.56 12.83 -19.50
N VAL A 502 -14.81 12.45 -19.26
CA VAL A 502 -15.14 11.27 -18.45
C VAL A 502 -14.70 9.96 -19.14
N ASP A 503 -14.73 9.90 -20.46
CA ASP A 503 -14.36 8.72 -21.22
C ASP A 503 -12.83 8.56 -21.28
N GLY A 504 -12.10 9.66 -21.48
CA GLY A 504 -10.64 9.69 -21.42
C GLY A 504 -10.10 9.36 -20.02
N GLN A 505 -10.75 9.84 -18.96
CA GLN A 505 -10.44 9.43 -17.58
C GLN A 505 -10.63 7.93 -17.36
N HIS A 506 -11.70 7.35 -17.92
CA HIS A 506 -11.96 5.92 -17.84
C HIS A 506 -10.89 5.11 -18.60
N ILE A 507 -10.53 5.53 -19.82
CA ILE A 507 -9.48 4.88 -20.62
C ILE A 507 -8.12 4.97 -19.93
N ARG A 508 -7.78 6.13 -19.38
CA ARG A 508 -6.57 6.32 -18.58
C ARG A 508 -6.52 5.33 -17.41
N THR A 509 -7.63 5.16 -16.70
CA THR A 509 -7.75 4.20 -15.60
C THR A 509 -7.53 2.76 -16.08
N LEU A 510 -8.13 2.37 -17.20
CA LEU A 510 -7.97 1.04 -17.79
C LEU A 510 -6.53 0.75 -18.25
N LEU A 511 -5.87 1.74 -18.88
CA LEU A 511 -4.47 1.65 -19.30
C LEU A 511 -3.53 1.53 -18.10
N LEU A 512 -3.72 2.38 -17.09
CA LEU A 512 -2.94 2.29 -15.85
C LEU A 512 -3.14 0.95 -15.15
N THR A 513 -4.37 0.45 -15.11
CA THR A 513 -4.66 -0.88 -14.54
C THR A 513 -3.93 -1.98 -15.31
N LEU A 514 -3.92 -1.90 -16.65
CA LEU A 514 -3.19 -2.85 -17.51
C LEU A 514 -1.68 -2.82 -17.25
N LEU A 515 -1.08 -1.63 -17.23
CA LEU A 515 0.36 -1.48 -16.95
C LEU A 515 0.68 -1.95 -15.53
N PHE A 516 -0.12 -1.57 -14.54
CA PHE A 516 0.06 -1.96 -13.14
C PHE A 516 -0.02 -3.47 -12.94
N ARG A 517 -0.96 -4.16 -13.61
CA ARG A 517 -1.16 -5.61 -13.44
C ARG A 517 -0.19 -6.47 -14.25
N PHE A 518 0.21 -6.04 -15.45
CA PHE A 518 0.95 -6.89 -16.38
C PHE A 518 2.39 -6.43 -16.63
N MET A 519 2.72 -5.16 -16.35
CA MET A 519 4.00 -4.54 -16.66
C MET A 519 4.45 -3.56 -15.56
N LYS A 520 4.17 -3.90 -14.29
CA LYS A 520 4.47 -3.05 -13.12
C LYS A 520 5.90 -2.47 -13.12
N PRO A 521 6.96 -3.21 -13.51
CA PRO A 521 8.31 -2.65 -13.54
C PRO A 521 8.47 -1.42 -14.44
N LEU A 522 7.62 -1.21 -15.45
CA LEU A 522 7.63 0.03 -16.25
C LEU A 522 7.22 1.25 -15.43
N ILE A 523 6.28 1.08 -14.50
CA ILE A 523 5.84 2.12 -13.58
C ILE A 523 6.92 2.35 -12.53
N ASP A 524 7.42 1.28 -11.93
CA ASP A 524 8.44 1.35 -10.87
C ASP A 524 9.75 1.99 -11.37
N ALA A 525 10.13 1.76 -12.63
CA ALA A 525 11.28 2.38 -13.29
C ALA A 525 11.01 3.80 -13.82
N GLY A 526 9.78 4.32 -13.69
CA GLY A 526 9.43 5.68 -14.10
C GLY A 526 9.29 5.91 -15.61
N HIS A 527 8.97 4.87 -16.39
CA HIS A 527 8.79 4.98 -17.85
C HIS A 527 7.37 5.39 -18.28
N VAL A 528 6.39 5.39 -17.37
CA VAL A 528 4.99 5.67 -17.67
C VAL A 528 4.64 7.11 -17.28
N TYR A 529 4.12 7.86 -18.25
CA TYR A 529 3.77 9.27 -18.13
C TYR A 529 2.33 9.51 -18.53
N LEU A 530 1.73 10.56 -17.97
CA LEU A 530 0.41 11.06 -18.39
C LEU A 530 0.63 12.38 -19.13
N ALA A 531 0.04 12.51 -20.32
CA ALA A 531 0.02 13.80 -20.99
C ALA A 531 -0.91 14.76 -20.23
N GLN A 532 -0.49 16.01 -20.10
CA GLN A 532 -1.29 17.09 -19.51
C GLN A 532 -1.56 18.15 -20.58
N PRO A 533 -2.59 17.97 -21.42
CA PRO A 533 -2.98 18.98 -22.39
C PRO A 533 -3.54 20.23 -21.69
N PRO A 534 -3.53 21.40 -22.35
CA PRO A 534 -4.11 22.61 -21.80
C PRO A 534 -5.62 22.46 -21.60
N LEU A 535 -6.12 22.95 -20.47
CA LEU A 535 -7.56 22.96 -20.16
C LEU A 535 -8.29 24.10 -20.88
N TYR A 536 -7.60 25.24 -21.04
CA TYR A 536 -8.18 26.44 -21.62
C TYR A 536 -7.34 26.94 -22.79
N LYS A 537 -8.02 27.50 -23.79
CA LYS A 537 -7.42 28.34 -24.83
C LYS A 537 -8.06 29.72 -24.75
N LEU A 538 -7.31 30.69 -24.23
CA LEU A 538 -7.70 32.08 -24.12
C LEU A 538 -7.56 32.75 -25.49
N LYS A 539 -8.66 33.29 -26.00
CA LYS A 539 -8.70 34.03 -27.26
C LYS A 539 -8.81 35.51 -26.94
N TRP A 540 -7.74 36.24 -27.18
CA TRP A 540 -7.68 37.67 -26.93
C TRP A 540 -8.34 38.47 -28.06
N ASP A 541 -9.09 39.51 -27.70
CA ASP A 541 -9.72 40.43 -28.65
C ASP A 541 -8.66 41.41 -29.19
N GLY A 542 -8.14 41.11 -30.39
CA GLY A 542 -7.16 41.96 -31.07
C GLY A 542 -6.74 41.34 -32.40
N ARG A 543 -6.67 42.15 -33.46
CA ARG A 543 -6.27 41.66 -34.80
C ARG A 543 -4.80 41.25 -34.77
N GLY A 544 -4.52 39.94 -34.71
CA GLY A 544 -3.17 39.38 -34.65
C GLY A 544 -2.68 39.00 -33.25
N ALA A 545 -3.55 38.98 -32.23
CA ALA A 545 -3.19 38.46 -30.92
C ALA A 545 -3.08 36.92 -30.95
N GLU A 546 -1.94 36.38 -30.52
CA GLU A 546 -1.72 34.94 -30.37
C GLU A 546 -2.55 34.41 -29.18
N PRO A 547 -3.14 33.20 -29.28
CA PRO A 547 -3.89 32.63 -28.19
C PRO A 547 -2.97 32.13 -27.07
N GLU A 548 -3.39 32.31 -25.82
CA GLU A 548 -2.71 31.75 -24.65
C GLU A 548 -3.40 30.47 -24.17
N TYR A 549 -2.67 29.63 -23.45
CA TYR A 549 -3.16 28.35 -22.96
C TYR A 549 -2.97 28.26 -21.45
N ALA A 550 -3.98 27.78 -20.73
CA ALA A 550 -3.91 27.60 -19.28
C ALA A 550 -4.18 26.13 -18.90
N TYR A 551 -3.48 25.66 -17.87
CA TYR A 551 -3.50 24.29 -17.37
C TYR A 551 -4.19 24.15 -16.00
N SER A 552 -4.68 25.25 -15.44
CA SER A 552 -5.49 25.26 -14.23
C SER A 552 -6.46 26.44 -14.21
N ASP A 553 -7.51 26.35 -13.39
CA ASP A 553 -8.44 27.46 -13.17
C ASP A 553 -7.71 28.70 -12.64
N ARG A 554 -6.78 28.51 -11.69
CA ARG A 554 -5.98 29.60 -11.13
C ARG A 554 -5.11 30.29 -12.18
N GLU A 555 -4.49 29.51 -13.05
CA GLU A 555 -3.67 30.06 -14.14
C GLU A 555 -4.52 30.78 -15.18
N ARG A 556 -5.71 30.24 -15.51
CA ARG A 556 -6.68 30.92 -16.37
C ARG A 556 -7.07 32.27 -15.78
N ASP A 557 -7.42 32.31 -14.50
CA ASP A 557 -7.87 33.53 -13.83
C ASP A 557 -6.74 34.57 -13.77
N ALA A 558 -5.52 34.14 -13.46
CA ALA A 558 -4.35 35.01 -13.45
C ALA A 558 -3.95 35.55 -14.84
N LEU A 559 -4.25 34.82 -15.92
CA LEU A 559 -4.00 35.29 -17.29
C LEU A 559 -5.08 36.27 -17.77
N ILE A 560 -6.31 36.17 -17.25
CA ILE A 560 -7.44 37.04 -17.60
C ILE A 560 -7.41 38.38 -16.84
N GLU A 561 -6.84 38.40 -15.64
CA GLU A 561 -6.56 39.62 -14.85
C GLU A 561 -5.45 40.48 -15.46
#